data_AF-A0A2I4FJK2-F1
#
_entry.id   AF-A0A2I4FJK2-F1
#
_cell.length_a   1.000
_cell.length_b   1.000
_cell.length_c   1.000
_cell.angle_alpha   90.00
_cell.angle_beta   90.00
_cell.angle_gamma   90.00
#
_symmetry.space_group_name_H-M   'P 1'
#
loop_
_entity.id
_entity.type
_entity.pdbx_description
1 polymer ?
#
loop_
_entity_poly.entity_id
_entity_poly.type
_entity_poly.pdbx_seq_one_letter_code
_entity_poly.pdbx_strand_id
1 'polypeptide(L)'
;MVSEEPVSNESSIPLFTMSSSSAQNAQNLNTHLASSTEIPLITLNITTQINQKLTPSTFSPWRAQFEALLKRYDLLDYVTDISQCPNLDNNLVSALQKTHWVQQDKVILRAILTSTSPIITPLIATAQTSHEAWKKLTSLYASRSRTRAMQLKGEIALIQRGNQSITEYLHTVKALADEIAIIDELTLYVLHGLGFDFLEIAVPIRARENPLAFEELHDLLVGHHNYLRRLDAAT
;
A
#
# COMPACT_ATOMS: atom_id res chain seq x y z
N MET A 1 -9.10 61.05 -65.63
CA MET A 1 -9.85 61.99 -64.77
C MET A 1 -8.91 62.47 -63.69
N VAL A 2 -8.68 63.78 -63.69
CA VAL A 2 -8.12 64.65 -62.64
C VAL A 2 -6.64 64.46 -62.27
N SER A 3 -5.90 65.52 -62.58
CA SER A 3 -4.53 65.89 -62.23
C SER A 3 -4.37 66.30 -60.76
N GLU A 4 -3.17 66.16 -60.18
CA GLU A 4 -2.34 67.27 -59.65
C GLU A 4 -0.99 66.76 -59.08
N GLU A 5 0.08 67.45 -59.48
CA GLU A 5 1.49 67.39 -59.02
C GLU A 5 1.74 68.59 -58.05
N PRO A 6 2.96 68.88 -57.55
CA PRO A 6 3.93 68.12 -56.73
C PRO A 6 4.40 68.97 -55.51
N VAL A 7 5.37 68.56 -54.68
CA VAL A 7 6.46 69.42 -54.11
C VAL A 7 7.55 68.54 -53.46
N SER A 8 8.79 68.79 -53.88
CA SER A 8 10.06 68.23 -53.43
C SER A 8 10.59 68.87 -52.14
N ASN A 9 11.41 68.15 -51.35
CA ASN A 9 12.78 68.60 -51.02
C ASN A 9 13.58 67.60 -50.19
N GLU A 10 14.81 67.37 -50.64
CA GLU A 10 15.91 66.62 -50.00
C GLU A 10 16.52 67.36 -48.79
N SER A 11 17.09 66.63 -47.82
CA SER A 11 18.56 66.47 -47.72
C SER A 11 19.04 65.91 -46.36
N SER A 12 19.92 64.91 -46.48
CA SER A 12 21.19 64.69 -45.77
C SER A 12 21.28 64.37 -44.26
N ILE A 13 21.92 63.22 -44.02
CA ILE A 13 22.44 62.59 -42.78
C ILE A 13 23.73 63.33 -42.30
N PRO A 14 24.21 63.21 -41.04
CA PRO A 14 25.19 62.14 -40.75
C PRO A 14 25.19 61.53 -39.32
N LEU A 15 25.92 60.43 -39.25
CA LEU A 15 26.28 59.51 -38.16
C LEU A 15 27.17 60.16 -37.07
N PHE A 16 26.97 59.82 -35.80
CA PHE A 16 28.00 59.96 -34.74
C PHE A 16 28.09 58.69 -33.88
N THR A 17 29.33 58.21 -33.78
CA THR A 17 29.85 57.07 -33.01
C THR A 17 30.22 57.44 -31.56
N MET A 18 30.07 56.51 -30.61
CA MET A 18 31.13 55.90 -29.75
C MET A 18 30.67 55.45 -28.35
N SER A 19 31.33 54.39 -27.89
CA SER A 19 31.15 53.59 -26.68
C SER A 19 31.68 54.20 -25.36
N SER A 20 31.38 53.51 -24.25
CA SER A 20 32.01 53.48 -22.89
C SER A 20 31.10 54.03 -21.76
N SER A 21 30.60 53.18 -20.87
CA SER A 21 31.20 52.58 -19.66
C SER A 21 31.20 53.51 -18.44
N SER A 22 30.34 53.16 -17.47
CA SER A 22 30.52 53.23 -16.00
C SER A 22 30.92 54.55 -15.32
N ALA A 23 30.04 55.11 -14.47
CA ALA A 23 30.05 54.89 -13.01
C ALA A 23 29.32 56.02 -12.22
N GLN A 24 28.35 55.60 -11.38
CA GLN A 24 27.95 56.15 -10.05
C GLN A 24 27.34 57.58 -10.02
N ASN A 25 26.22 57.86 -9.33
CA ASN A 25 25.98 57.55 -7.93
C ASN A 25 24.48 57.62 -7.55
N ALA A 26 24.14 56.96 -6.45
CA ALA A 26 22.84 56.44 -6.03
C ALA A 26 21.82 57.46 -5.50
N GLN A 27 20.53 57.14 -5.66
CA GLN A 27 19.54 57.29 -4.59
C GLN A 27 18.59 56.06 -4.56
N ASN A 28 18.59 55.42 -3.39
CA ASN A 28 17.82 54.24 -3.00
C ASN A 28 16.31 54.46 -3.06
N LEU A 29 15.59 53.53 -3.70
CA LEU A 29 14.23 53.14 -3.30
C LEU A 29 14.19 51.60 -3.31
N ASN A 30 14.68 51.01 -2.21
CA ASN A 30 14.50 49.59 -1.91
C ASN A 30 13.00 49.31 -1.73
N THR A 31 12.35 48.82 -2.78
CA THR A 31 11.17 47.96 -2.63
C THR A 31 11.68 46.54 -2.51
N HIS A 32 11.78 46.09 -1.26
CA HIS A 32 12.18 44.74 -0.89
C HIS A 32 11.12 43.76 -1.42
N LEU A 33 11.32 43.22 -2.63
CA LEU A 33 10.55 42.09 -3.13
C LEU A 33 10.85 40.91 -2.20
N ALA A 34 9.89 40.57 -1.35
CA ALA A 34 10.01 39.45 -0.44
C ALA A 34 10.32 38.17 -1.24
N SER A 35 11.46 37.55 -0.92
CA SER A 35 11.82 36.20 -1.31
C SER A 35 10.65 35.26 -0.97
N SER A 36 9.94 34.76 -1.98
CA SER A 36 8.99 33.66 -1.81
C SER A 36 9.81 32.40 -1.50
N THR A 37 9.73 31.92 -0.28
CA THR A 37 10.32 30.63 0.11
C THR A 37 9.50 29.52 -0.54
N GLU A 38 9.82 29.15 -1.78
CA GLU A 38 9.23 27.98 -2.44
C GLU A 38 9.68 26.73 -1.69
N ILE A 39 8.74 26.01 -1.07
CA ILE A 39 9.01 24.71 -0.47
C ILE A 39 9.32 23.73 -1.63
N PRO A 40 10.49 23.08 -1.66
CA PRO A 40 10.85 22.22 -2.78
C PRO A 40 10.08 20.90 -2.76
N LEU A 41 9.66 20.42 -3.93
CA LEU A 41 9.02 19.11 -4.09
C LEU A 41 10.00 17.97 -3.77
N ILE A 42 9.50 16.97 -3.04
CA ILE A 42 10.27 15.77 -2.71
C ILE A 42 10.09 14.76 -3.84
N THR A 43 11.19 14.47 -4.55
CA THR A 43 11.20 13.47 -5.62
C THR A 43 11.48 12.07 -5.07
N LEU A 44 10.72 11.08 -5.54
CA LEU A 44 10.87 9.68 -5.15
C LEU A 44 11.50 8.89 -6.30
N ASN A 45 12.75 8.43 -6.13
CA ASN A 45 13.40 7.56 -7.10
C ASN A 45 13.02 6.10 -6.82
N ILE A 46 11.79 5.74 -7.20
CA ILE A 46 11.22 4.42 -6.94
C ILE A 46 12.05 3.28 -7.51
N THR A 47 12.71 3.48 -8.64
CA THR A 47 13.56 2.48 -9.28
C THR A 47 14.80 2.11 -8.47
N THR A 48 15.26 2.98 -7.56
CA THR A 48 16.42 2.70 -6.70
C THR A 48 16.06 2.55 -5.23
N GLN A 49 14.86 2.97 -4.83
CA GLN A 49 14.42 3.01 -3.43
C GLN A 49 13.47 1.87 -3.06
N ILE A 50 12.86 1.21 -4.04
CA ILE A 50 11.98 0.05 -3.84
C ILE A 50 12.56 -1.12 -4.61
N ASN A 51 13.05 -2.13 -3.88
CA ASN A 51 13.76 -3.26 -4.47
C ASN A 51 12.80 -4.27 -5.15
N GLN A 52 11.51 -4.20 -4.85
CA GLN A 52 10.54 -5.17 -5.34
C GLN A 52 9.30 -4.47 -5.93
N LYS A 53 9.05 -4.68 -7.23
CA LYS A 53 7.81 -4.19 -7.86
C LYS A 53 6.59 -4.87 -7.25
N LEU A 54 5.47 -4.15 -7.22
CA LEU A 54 4.19 -4.70 -6.79
C LEU A 54 3.66 -5.69 -7.82
N THR A 55 3.54 -6.93 -7.38
CA THR A 55 2.91 -8.06 -8.07
C THR A 55 1.84 -8.66 -7.16
N PRO A 56 0.97 -9.53 -7.68
CA PRO A 56 -0.02 -10.25 -6.87
C PRO A 56 0.49 -10.95 -5.59
N SER A 57 1.76 -11.36 -5.55
CA SER A 57 2.36 -12.07 -4.43
C SER A 57 3.26 -11.19 -3.55
N THR A 58 3.58 -9.97 -3.97
CA THR A 58 4.57 -9.11 -3.30
C THR A 58 3.95 -7.91 -2.59
N PHE A 59 2.62 -7.86 -2.44
CA PHE A 59 1.93 -6.72 -1.85
C PHE A 59 2.40 -6.39 -0.43
N SER A 60 2.52 -7.37 0.47
CA SER A 60 2.96 -7.14 1.85
C SER A 60 4.39 -6.53 1.94
N PRO A 61 5.43 -7.15 1.35
CA PRO A 61 6.77 -6.57 1.38
C PRO A 61 6.88 -5.26 0.59
N TRP A 62 6.16 -5.11 -0.53
CA TRP A 62 6.10 -3.84 -1.28
C TRP A 62 5.50 -2.73 -0.43
N ARG A 63 4.37 -3.00 0.23
CA ARG A 63 3.66 -2.02 1.06
C ARG A 63 4.53 -1.56 2.21
N ALA A 64 5.21 -2.49 2.89
CA ALA A 64 6.13 -2.15 3.98
C ALA A 64 7.27 -1.23 3.50
N GLN A 65 7.89 -1.51 2.35
CA GLN A 65 8.93 -0.66 1.77
C GLN A 65 8.40 0.72 1.38
N PHE A 66 7.22 0.77 0.75
CA PHE A 66 6.62 2.03 0.30
C PHE A 66 6.18 2.90 1.49
N GLU A 67 5.56 2.31 2.52
CA GLU A 67 5.21 3.04 3.75
C GLU A 67 6.45 3.56 4.47
N ALA A 68 7.52 2.77 4.57
CA ALA A 68 8.78 3.22 5.17
C ALA A 68 9.39 4.39 4.39
N LEU A 69 9.31 4.35 3.05
CA LEU A 69 9.77 5.44 2.19
C LEU A 69 8.96 6.73 2.40
N LEU A 70 7.63 6.63 2.46
CA LEU A 70 6.76 7.79 2.70
C LEU A 70 6.99 8.37 4.10
N LYS A 71 7.10 7.53 5.13
CA LYS A 71 7.41 7.96 6.51
C LYS A 71 8.74 8.70 6.60
N ARG A 72 9.77 8.23 5.87
CA ARG A 72 11.09 8.88 5.84
C ARG A 72 11.03 10.33 5.35
N TYR A 73 10.10 10.65 4.46
CA TYR A 73 9.95 11.97 3.85
C TYR A 73 8.75 12.74 4.38
N ASP A 74 8.07 12.26 5.42
CA ASP A 74 6.85 12.85 5.96
C ASP A 74 5.72 13.00 4.92
N LEU A 75 5.61 12.01 4.04
CA LEU A 75 4.64 11.98 2.93
C LEU A 75 3.50 10.98 3.16
N LEU A 76 3.47 10.28 4.31
CA LEU A 76 2.49 9.24 4.57
C LEU A 76 1.05 9.79 4.57
N ASP A 77 0.87 11.03 5.02
CA ASP A 77 -0.45 11.63 5.19
C ASP A 77 -1.19 11.88 3.86
N TYR A 78 -0.46 11.94 2.74
CA TYR A 78 -1.03 12.02 1.40
C TYR A 78 -1.79 10.75 1.01
N VAL A 79 -1.41 9.58 1.54
CA VAL A 79 -2.04 8.30 1.20
C VAL A 79 -3.03 7.82 2.25
N THR A 80 -2.96 8.31 3.49
CA THR A 80 -3.83 7.89 4.61
C THR A 80 -5.05 8.78 4.82
N ASP A 81 -5.24 9.84 4.02
CA ASP A 81 -6.34 10.82 4.13
C ASP A 81 -6.25 11.74 5.37
N ILE A 82 -5.09 11.77 6.02
CA ILE A 82 -4.84 12.66 7.18
C ILE A 82 -4.53 14.08 6.70
N SER A 83 -3.87 14.21 5.55
CA SER A 83 -3.56 15.49 4.91
C SER A 83 -4.65 15.83 3.90
N GLN A 84 -5.68 16.56 4.34
CA GLN A 84 -6.65 17.13 3.41
C GLN A 84 -6.02 18.29 2.65
N CYS A 85 -6.30 18.36 1.35
CA CYS A 85 -5.86 19.47 0.50
C CYS A 85 -6.29 20.81 1.14
N PRO A 86 -5.35 21.76 1.36
CA PRO A 86 -5.68 23.04 1.99
C PRO A 86 -6.85 23.74 1.31
N ASN A 87 -7.82 24.22 2.11
CA ASN A 87 -8.95 24.98 1.61
C ASN A 87 -8.48 26.30 1.01
N LEU A 88 -9.18 26.76 -0.03
CA LEU A 88 -8.90 28.05 -0.66
C LEU A 88 -9.49 29.15 0.22
N ASP A 89 -8.77 29.53 1.28
CA ASP A 89 -8.96 30.86 1.87
C ASP A 89 -8.41 31.89 0.87
N ASN A 90 -9.01 33.08 0.78
CA ASN A 90 -8.68 34.12 -0.21
C ASN A 90 -7.28 34.78 -0.03
N ASN A 91 -6.28 34.04 0.45
CA ASN A 91 -4.90 34.47 0.65
C ASN A 91 -3.98 33.82 -0.41
N LEU A 92 -2.97 34.55 -0.86
CA LEU A 92 -1.92 34.03 -1.73
C LEU A 92 -1.18 32.81 -1.11
N VAL A 93 -1.01 32.80 0.21
CA VAL A 93 -0.30 31.73 0.94
C VAL A 93 -1.02 30.38 0.85
N SER A 94 -2.34 30.36 1.04
CA SER A 94 -3.16 29.13 0.91
C SER A 94 -3.19 28.60 -0.52
N ALA A 95 -3.23 29.49 -1.52
CA ALA A 95 -3.16 29.12 -2.93
C ALA A 95 -1.81 28.44 -3.29
N LEU A 96 -0.69 28.97 -2.77
CA LEU A 96 0.64 28.38 -2.95
C LEU A 96 0.76 27.02 -2.25
N GLN A 97 0.29 26.90 -1.01
CA GLN A 97 0.27 25.64 -0.25
C GLN A 97 -0.58 24.56 -0.94
N LYS A 98 -1.76 24.94 -1.46
CA LYS A 98 -2.61 24.04 -2.23
C LYS A 98 -1.92 23.55 -3.50
N THR A 99 -1.28 24.47 -4.23
CA THR A 99 -0.54 24.11 -5.46
C THR A 99 0.59 23.14 -5.15
N HIS A 100 1.38 23.42 -4.12
CA HIS A 100 2.45 22.53 -3.65
C HIS A 100 1.90 21.15 -3.25
N TRP A 101 0.82 21.10 -2.46
CA TRP A 101 0.17 19.84 -2.05
C TRP A 101 -0.25 19.01 -3.27
N VAL A 102 -0.93 19.64 -4.24
CA VAL A 102 -1.38 18.95 -5.46
C VAL A 102 -0.19 18.42 -6.26
N GLN A 103 0.86 19.21 -6.41
CA GLN A 103 2.07 18.78 -7.11
C GLN A 103 2.74 17.59 -6.40
N GLN A 104 2.87 17.64 -5.08
CA GLN A 104 3.46 16.57 -4.28
C GLN A 104 2.61 15.28 -4.36
N ASP A 105 1.28 15.37 -4.31
CA ASP A 105 0.37 14.24 -4.52
C ASP A 105 0.60 13.58 -5.89
N LYS A 106 0.76 14.37 -6.96
CA LYS A 106 1.04 13.83 -8.30
C LYS A 106 2.40 13.13 -8.38
N VAL A 107 3.41 13.60 -7.67
CA VAL A 107 4.71 12.92 -7.57
C VAL A 107 4.54 11.56 -6.89
N ILE A 108 3.78 11.49 -5.80
CA ILE A 108 3.52 10.23 -5.07
C ILE A 108 2.67 9.28 -5.93
N LEU A 109 1.63 9.77 -6.60
CA LEU A 109 0.80 8.96 -7.49
C LEU A 109 1.64 8.34 -8.63
N ARG A 110 2.51 9.13 -9.26
CA ARG A 110 3.44 8.64 -10.29
C ARG A 110 4.38 7.58 -9.72
N ALA A 111 4.87 7.79 -8.49
CA ALA A 111 5.71 6.82 -7.79
C ALA A 111 4.98 5.49 -7.55
N ILE A 112 3.74 5.53 -7.07
CA ILE A 112 2.89 4.33 -6.91
C ILE A 112 2.76 3.60 -8.26
N LEU A 113 2.33 4.30 -9.32
CA LEU A 113 2.15 3.73 -10.66
C LEU A 113 3.44 3.11 -11.24
N THR A 114 4.59 3.72 -10.96
CA THR A 114 5.90 3.22 -11.44
C THR A 114 6.37 2.00 -10.66
N SER A 115 5.97 1.90 -9.38
CA SER A 115 6.32 0.79 -8.52
C SER A 115 5.50 -0.49 -8.83
N THR A 116 4.45 -0.40 -9.63
CA THR A 116 3.60 -1.54 -9.96
C THR A 116 4.07 -2.31 -11.19
N SER A 117 3.76 -3.61 -11.21
CA SER A 117 3.92 -4.45 -12.40
C SER A 117 2.85 -4.12 -13.45
N PRO A 118 3.09 -4.44 -14.74
CA PRO A 118 2.12 -4.18 -15.82
C PRO A 118 0.74 -4.82 -15.61
N ILE A 119 0.65 -5.85 -14.77
CA ILE A 119 -0.62 -6.52 -14.40
C ILE A 119 -1.44 -5.66 -13.44
N ILE A 120 -0.78 -4.90 -12.56
CA ILE A 120 -1.42 -4.12 -11.51
C ILE A 120 -1.65 -2.67 -11.93
N THR A 121 -0.77 -2.09 -12.76
CA THR A 121 -0.90 -0.69 -13.22
C THR A 121 -2.29 -0.34 -13.76
N PRO A 122 -2.94 -1.16 -14.62
CA PRO A 122 -4.29 -0.85 -15.12
C PRO A 122 -5.37 -0.76 -14.04
N LEU A 123 -5.21 -1.47 -12.92
CA LEU A 123 -6.18 -1.51 -11.82
C LEU A 123 -6.25 -0.18 -11.04
N ILE A 124 -5.19 0.61 -11.13
CA ILE A 124 -5.07 1.91 -10.45
C ILE A 124 -4.88 3.08 -11.43
N ALA A 125 -4.88 2.83 -12.74
CA ALA A 125 -4.63 3.85 -13.75
C ALA A 125 -5.67 4.98 -13.76
N THR A 126 -6.89 4.71 -13.28
CA THR A 126 -7.97 5.70 -13.18
C THR A 126 -7.88 6.57 -11.92
N ALA A 127 -7.00 6.24 -10.97
CA ALA A 127 -6.87 6.97 -9.73
C ALA A 127 -6.36 8.40 -9.98
N GLN A 128 -7.06 9.38 -9.39
CA GLN A 128 -6.73 10.79 -9.54
C GLN A 128 -5.77 11.28 -8.46
N THR A 129 -5.73 10.61 -7.31
CA THR A 129 -4.86 10.98 -6.18
C THR A 129 -4.04 9.78 -5.71
N SER A 130 -2.94 10.07 -5.02
CA SER A 130 -2.13 9.02 -4.39
C SER A 130 -2.95 8.24 -3.34
N HIS A 131 -3.81 8.92 -2.58
CA HIS A 131 -4.78 8.31 -1.67
C HIS A 131 -5.71 7.32 -2.38
N GLU A 132 -6.33 7.70 -3.50
CA GLU A 132 -7.25 6.83 -4.22
C GLU A 132 -6.55 5.57 -4.74
N ALA A 133 -5.34 5.72 -5.30
CA ALA A 133 -4.52 4.60 -5.74
C ALA A 133 -4.16 3.67 -4.56
N TRP A 134 -3.71 4.24 -3.45
CA TRP A 134 -3.35 3.50 -2.23
C TRP A 134 -4.53 2.72 -1.66
N LYS A 135 -5.70 3.36 -1.59
CA LYS A 135 -6.96 2.76 -1.12
C LYS A 135 -7.40 1.62 -2.03
N LYS A 136 -7.35 1.79 -3.36
CA LYS A 136 -7.67 0.75 -4.35
C LYS A 136 -6.78 -0.48 -4.16
N LEU A 137 -5.46 -0.30 -4.07
CA LEU A 137 -4.53 -1.41 -3.84
C LEU A 137 -4.80 -2.11 -2.51
N THR A 138 -4.92 -1.35 -1.43
CA THR A 138 -5.15 -1.91 -0.10
C THR A 138 -6.45 -2.71 -0.04
N SER A 139 -7.53 -2.20 -0.65
CA SER A 139 -8.81 -2.90 -0.74
C SER A 139 -8.72 -4.19 -1.58
N LEU A 140 -8.06 -4.14 -2.74
CA LEU A 140 -7.88 -5.29 -3.63
C LEU A 140 -7.13 -6.44 -2.97
N TYR A 141 -6.07 -6.13 -2.22
CA TYR A 141 -5.28 -7.17 -1.56
C TYR A 141 -5.87 -7.61 -0.22
N ALA A 142 -6.64 -6.76 0.45
CA ALA A 142 -7.45 -7.18 1.60
C ALA A 142 -8.54 -8.16 1.18
N SER A 143 -9.24 -7.94 0.05
CA SER A 143 -10.25 -8.87 -0.46
C SER A 143 -9.62 -10.20 -0.90
N ARG A 144 -8.49 -10.17 -1.62
CA ARG A 144 -7.75 -11.38 -1.99
C ARG A 144 -7.28 -12.18 -0.78
N SER A 145 -6.76 -11.50 0.24
CA SER A 145 -6.38 -12.13 1.50
C SER A 145 -7.58 -12.81 2.17
N ARG A 146 -8.73 -12.11 2.22
CA ARG A 146 -9.99 -12.68 2.74
C ARG A 146 -10.47 -13.90 1.96
N THR A 147 -10.43 -13.85 0.63
CA THR A 147 -10.80 -14.99 -0.23
C THR A 147 -9.89 -16.17 0.01
N ARG A 148 -8.56 -15.95 0.06
CA ARG A 148 -7.60 -17.00 0.39
C ARG A 148 -7.86 -17.59 1.76
N ALA A 149 -8.11 -16.75 2.77
CA ALA A 149 -8.44 -17.21 4.11
C ALA A 149 -9.71 -18.07 4.14
N MET A 150 -10.76 -17.68 3.38
CA MET A 150 -11.98 -18.47 3.26
C MET A 150 -11.76 -19.80 2.53
N GLN A 151 -10.93 -19.83 1.49
CA GLN A 151 -10.53 -21.07 0.80
C GLN A 151 -9.80 -22.01 1.75
N LEU A 152 -8.79 -21.52 2.48
CA LEU A 152 -8.06 -22.29 3.49
C LEU A 152 -8.98 -22.83 4.59
N LYS A 153 -9.92 -22.02 5.09
CA LYS A 153 -10.95 -22.51 6.04
C LYS A 153 -11.78 -23.65 5.44
N GLY A 154 -12.18 -23.53 4.17
CA GLY A 154 -12.90 -24.58 3.45
C GLY A 154 -12.07 -25.85 3.28
N GLU A 155 -10.80 -25.73 2.89
CA GLU A 155 -9.87 -26.85 2.80
C GLU A 155 -9.72 -27.55 4.14
N ILE A 156 -9.44 -26.81 5.21
CA ILE A 156 -9.32 -27.31 6.58
C ILE A 156 -10.59 -28.07 7.00
N ALA A 157 -11.78 -27.55 6.70
CA ALA A 157 -13.05 -28.18 7.05
C ALA A 157 -13.30 -29.51 6.33
N LEU A 158 -12.63 -29.76 5.20
CA LEU A 158 -12.72 -30.98 4.41
C LEU A 158 -11.64 -32.01 4.77
N ILE A 159 -10.61 -31.64 5.55
CA ILE A 159 -9.55 -32.57 5.94
C ILE A 159 -10.13 -33.61 6.88
N GLN A 160 -10.16 -34.84 6.40
CA GLN A 160 -10.41 -36.01 7.22
C GLN A 160 -9.08 -36.69 7.52
N ARG A 161 -8.91 -37.18 8.75
CA ARG A 161 -7.74 -37.98 9.14
C ARG A 161 -7.59 -39.20 8.23
N GLY A 162 -8.68 -39.91 7.96
CA GLY A 162 -8.65 -41.14 7.17
C GLY A 162 -7.61 -42.14 7.70
N ASN A 163 -6.70 -42.56 6.83
CA ASN A 163 -5.63 -43.51 7.16
C ASN A 163 -4.35 -42.85 7.72
N GLN A 164 -4.33 -41.52 7.88
CA GLN A 164 -3.18 -40.80 8.42
C GLN A 164 -3.01 -41.07 9.91
N SER A 165 -1.76 -40.99 10.38
CA SER A 165 -1.50 -40.91 11.81
C SER A 165 -2.09 -39.61 12.39
N ILE A 166 -2.37 -39.60 13.69
CA ILE A 166 -2.90 -38.40 14.36
C ILE A 166 -1.94 -37.23 14.26
N THR A 167 -0.64 -37.49 14.43
CA THR A 167 0.39 -36.45 14.36
C THR A 167 0.47 -35.84 12.96
N GLU A 168 0.45 -36.64 11.89
CA GLU A 168 0.44 -36.14 10.51
C GLU A 168 -0.82 -35.32 10.20
N TYR A 169 -1.99 -35.80 10.63
CA TYR A 169 -3.25 -35.08 10.49
C TYR A 169 -3.20 -33.73 11.20
N LEU A 170 -2.81 -33.71 12.48
CA LEU A 170 -2.71 -32.50 13.29
C LEU A 170 -1.71 -31.49 12.73
N HIS A 171 -0.56 -31.95 12.23
CA HIS A 171 0.41 -31.06 11.59
C HIS A 171 -0.15 -30.41 10.32
N THR A 172 -0.89 -31.17 9.51
CA THR A 172 -1.50 -30.65 8.28
C THR A 172 -2.53 -29.57 8.60
N VAL A 173 -3.42 -29.84 9.56
CA VAL A 173 -4.45 -28.88 9.98
C VAL A 173 -3.81 -27.64 10.62
N LYS A 174 -2.79 -27.82 11.47
CA LYS A 174 -2.08 -26.70 12.12
C LYS A 174 -1.35 -25.82 11.11
N ALA A 175 -0.66 -26.40 10.13
CA ALA A 175 0.08 -25.62 9.13
C ALA A 175 -0.83 -24.67 8.33
N LEU A 176 -2.03 -25.13 7.95
CA LEU A 176 -3.01 -24.30 7.26
C LEU A 176 -3.66 -23.27 8.20
N ALA A 177 -3.90 -23.64 9.47
CA ALA A 177 -4.45 -22.73 10.47
C ALA A 177 -3.49 -21.59 10.83
N ASP A 178 -2.19 -21.88 10.90
CA ASP A 178 -1.13 -20.89 11.12
C ASP A 178 -1.05 -19.88 9.95
N GLU A 179 -1.33 -20.30 8.71
CA GLU A 179 -1.36 -19.42 7.54
C GLU A 179 -2.45 -18.33 7.63
N ILE A 180 -3.55 -18.62 8.32
CA ILE A 180 -4.71 -17.71 8.45
C ILE A 180 -4.94 -17.23 9.89
N ALA A 181 -4.05 -17.58 10.82
CA ALA A 181 -4.07 -17.23 12.23
C ALA A 181 -5.38 -17.59 12.97
N ILE A 182 -5.99 -18.75 12.71
CA ILE A 182 -7.29 -19.18 13.28
C ILE A 182 -7.16 -20.12 14.49
N ILE A 183 -6.19 -19.87 15.36
CA ILE A 183 -5.82 -20.77 16.45
C ILE A 183 -7.03 -21.13 17.34
N ASP A 184 -7.95 -20.18 17.55
CA ASP A 184 -9.14 -20.37 18.40
C ASP A 184 -10.19 -21.34 17.79
N GLU A 185 -10.28 -21.40 16.46
CA GLU A 185 -11.21 -22.31 15.76
C GLU A 185 -10.58 -23.68 15.46
N LEU A 186 -9.26 -23.82 15.66
CA LEU A 186 -8.48 -25.00 15.29
C LEU A 186 -9.02 -26.29 15.93
N THR A 187 -9.41 -26.23 17.20
CA THR A 187 -9.96 -27.38 17.93
C THR A 187 -11.21 -27.93 17.24
N LEU A 188 -12.10 -27.05 16.75
CA LEU A 188 -13.33 -27.49 16.10
C LEU A 188 -13.05 -28.23 14.79
N TYR A 189 -12.13 -27.69 13.96
CA TYR A 189 -11.75 -28.31 12.69
C TYR A 189 -11.08 -29.67 12.89
N VAL A 190 -10.16 -29.76 13.85
CA VAL A 190 -9.51 -31.04 14.22
C VAL A 190 -10.56 -32.06 14.64
N LEU A 191 -11.49 -31.70 15.53
CA LEU A 191 -12.50 -32.64 16.02
C LEU A 191 -13.52 -33.04 14.95
N HIS A 192 -13.67 -32.29 13.87
CA HIS A 192 -14.56 -32.66 12.76
C HIS A 192 -13.96 -33.77 11.90
N GLY A 193 -12.64 -33.79 11.72
CA GLY A 193 -11.97 -34.74 10.81
C GLY A 193 -11.45 -36.04 11.43
N LEU A 194 -11.57 -36.26 12.75
CA LEU A 194 -10.98 -37.42 13.44
C LEU A 194 -11.68 -38.77 13.20
N GLY A 195 -12.95 -38.77 12.78
CA GLY A 195 -13.75 -39.98 12.59
C GLY A 195 -14.50 -40.45 13.85
N PHE A 196 -15.28 -41.53 13.72
CA PHE A 196 -16.21 -42.00 14.75
C PHE A 196 -15.52 -42.54 16.02
N ASP A 197 -14.34 -43.14 15.89
CA ASP A 197 -13.61 -43.76 17.02
C ASP A 197 -13.15 -42.73 18.08
N PHE A 198 -13.20 -41.44 17.73
CA PHE A 198 -12.79 -40.32 18.56
C PHE A 198 -13.99 -39.58 19.17
N LEU A 199 -15.24 -40.00 18.91
CA LEU A 199 -16.42 -39.28 19.39
C LEU A 199 -16.49 -39.19 20.92
N GLU A 200 -16.10 -40.25 21.62
CA GLU A 200 -16.13 -40.31 23.09
C GLU A 200 -15.32 -39.19 23.73
N ILE A 201 -14.16 -38.87 23.16
CA ILE A 201 -13.30 -37.79 23.63
C ILE A 201 -13.60 -36.45 22.95
N ALA A 202 -14.13 -36.45 21.71
CA ALA A 202 -14.45 -35.21 21.00
C ALA A 202 -15.63 -34.45 21.63
N VAL A 203 -16.66 -35.16 22.12
CA VAL A 203 -17.84 -34.55 22.75
C VAL A 203 -17.48 -33.70 23.98
N PRO A 204 -16.76 -34.20 25.00
CA PRO A 204 -16.40 -33.40 26.15
C PRO A 204 -15.44 -32.25 25.81
N ILE A 205 -14.56 -32.41 24.81
CA ILE A 205 -13.69 -31.31 24.35
C ILE A 205 -14.53 -30.19 23.73
N ARG A 206 -15.53 -30.51 22.89
CA ARG A 206 -16.44 -29.51 22.29
C ARG A 206 -17.31 -28.78 23.33
N ALA A 207 -17.61 -29.43 24.45
CA ALA A 207 -18.42 -28.85 25.51
C ALA A 207 -17.65 -27.88 26.41
N ARG A 208 -16.32 -27.75 26.25
CA ARG A 208 -15.51 -26.80 27.01
C ARG A 208 -15.83 -25.37 26.62
N GLU A 209 -15.88 -24.50 27.62
CA GLU A 209 -16.04 -23.06 27.44
C GLU A 209 -14.73 -22.39 26.93
N ASN A 210 -13.58 -22.94 27.31
CA ASN A 210 -12.26 -22.48 26.86
C ASN A 210 -11.65 -23.46 25.86
N PRO A 211 -11.12 -22.98 24.71
CA PRO A 211 -10.42 -23.83 23.75
C PRO A 211 -9.16 -24.45 24.38
N LEU A 212 -8.83 -25.67 23.98
CA LEU A 212 -7.59 -26.33 24.37
C LEU A 212 -6.40 -25.67 23.67
N ALA A 213 -5.26 -25.60 24.35
CA ALA A 213 -4.00 -25.36 23.65
C ALA A 213 -3.73 -26.51 22.67
N PHE A 214 -3.02 -26.23 21.58
CA PHE A 214 -2.75 -27.23 20.55
C PHE A 214 -2.00 -28.44 21.11
N GLU A 215 -1.06 -28.21 22.02
CA GLU A 215 -0.25 -29.22 22.68
C GLU A 215 -1.13 -30.15 23.54
N GLU A 216 -2.07 -29.59 24.30
CA GLU A 216 -3.01 -30.36 25.12
C GLU A 216 -3.95 -31.20 24.25
N LEU A 217 -4.45 -30.63 23.15
CA LEU A 217 -5.28 -31.34 22.18
C LEU A 217 -4.49 -32.49 21.54
N HIS A 218 -3.25 -32.24 21.13
CA HIS A 218 -2.37 -33.25 20.56
C HIS A 218 -2.18 -34.44 21.53
N ASP A 219 -1.79 -34.18 22.76
CA ASP A 219 -1.49 -35.22 23.75
C ASP A 219 -2.72 -36.08 24.08
N LEU A 220 -3.88 -35.44 24.17
CA LEU A 220 -5.15 -36.14 24.44
C LEU A 220 -5.54 -37.06 23.28
N LEU A 221 -5.40 -36.59 22.04
CA LEU A 221 -5.70 -37.40 20.84
C LEU A 221 -4.72 -38.57 20.68
N VAL A 222 -3.43 -38.36 20.92
CA VAL A 222 -2.42 -39.43 20.89
C VAL A 222 -2.65 -40.45 22.01
N GLY A 223 -3.02 -39.98 23.21
CA GLY A 223 -3.38 -40.84 24.34
C GLY A 223 -4.55 -41.77 24.01
N HIS A 224 -5.63 -41.22 23.46
CA HIS A 224 -6.82 -41.99 23.06
C HIS A 224 -6.53 -42.99 21.95
N HIS A 225 -5.71 -42.62 20.96
CA HIS A 225 -5.30 -43.56 19.92
C HIS A 225 -4.53 -44.76 20.44
N ASN A 226 -3.62 -44.54 21.38
CA ASN A 226 -2.91 -45.62 22.03
C ASN A 226 -3.84 -46.51 22.86
N TYR A 227 -4.87 -45.94 23.46
CA TYR A 227 -5.92 -46.70 24.14
C TYR A 227 -6.71 -47.58 23.16
N LEU A 228 -7.20 -47.03 22.05
CA LEU A 228 -7.90 -47.78 21.00
C LEU A 228 -7.04 -48.95 20.46
N ARG A 229 -5.76 -48.69 20.15
CA ARG A 229 -4.83 -49.73 19.68
C ARG A 229 -4.64 -50.87 20.68
N ARG A 230 -4.72 -50.59 21.99
CA ARG A 230 -4.62 -51.62 23.04
C ARG A 230 -5.91 -52.42 23.16
N LEU A 231 -7.07 -51.81 22.96
CA LEU A 231 -8.35 -52.50 22.92
C LEU A 231 -8.38 -53.49 21.74
N ASP A 232 -7.99 -53.04 20.55
CA ASP A 232 -7.97 -53.90 19.35
C ASP A 232 -7.05 -55.10 19.50
N ALA A 233 -5.90 -54.93 20.17
CA ALA A 233 -4.94 -56.01 20.43
C ALA A 233 -5.37 -57.00 21.52
N ALA A 234 -6.44 -56.69 22.28
CA ALA A 234 -6.98 -57.54 23.34
C ALA A 234 -8.21 -58.36 22.90
N THR A 235 -8.71 -58.11 21.69
CA THR A 235 -9.81 -58.83 21.00
C THR A 235 -9.28 -59.81 19.97
#